data_AF-A0A392Q950-F1
#
_entry.id   AF-A0A392Q950-F1
#
_cell.length_a   1.000
_cell.length_b   1.000
_cell.length_c   1.000
_cell.angle_alpha   90.00
_cell.angle_beta   90.00
_cell.angle_gamma   90.00
#
_symmetry.space_group_name_H-M   'P 1'
#
loop_
_entity.id
_entity.type
_entity.pdbx_description
1 polymer ?
#
loop_
_entity_poly.entity_id
_entity_poly.type
_entity_poly.pdbx_seq_one_letter_code
_entity_poly.pdbx_strand_id
1 'polypeptide(L)'
;MYLNYIQVNGQILGAAEYDNTFGWDNKHVGARILLSKEFLVQRVKSLHDYKGHSDNFVCSLIPGAGSSSAQYTPGGLLFKMSDSNMQYVTSTSFLL
;
A
#
# COMPACT_ATOMS: atom_id res chain seq x y z
N MET A 1 14.94 3.95 17.54
CA MET A 1 16.06 4.02 16.58
C MET A 1 15.58 3.92 15.13
N TYR A 2 14.99 2.80 14.69
CA TYR A 2 14.51 2.65 13.29
C TYR A 2 13.34 3.57 12.91
N LEU A 3 12.37 3.79 13.80
CA LEU A 3 11.27 4.72 13.53
C LEU A 3 11.76 6.15 13.29
N ASN A 4 12.77 6.60 14.05
CA ASN A 4 13.41 7.89 13.84
C ASN A 4 14.14 7.95 12.49
N TYR A 5 14.80 6.87 12.08
CA TYR A 5 15.42 6.78 10.75
C TYR A 5 14.37 6.97 9.64
N ILE A 6 13.20 6.33 9.77
CA ILE A 6 12.09 6.48 8.83
C ILE A 6 11.53 7.90 8.85
N GLN A 7 11.35 8.52 10.02
CA GLN A 7 10.86 9.90 10.11
C GLN A 7 11.80 10.91 9.46
N VAL A 8 13.12 10.69 9.55
CA VAL A 8 14.13 11.58 8.97
C VAL A 8 14.32 11.34 7.47
N ASN A 9 14.31 10.08 7.01
CA ASN A 9 14.70 9.72 5.65
C ASN A 9 13.52 9.26 4.77
N GLY A 10 12.33 9.08 5.33
CA GLY A 10 11.21 8.44 4.65
C GLY A 10 10.82 9.11 3.34
N GLN A 11 10.76 10.45 3.33
CA GLN A 11 10.40 11.23 2.14
C GLN A 11 11.35 11.03 0.97
N ILE A 12 12.65 10.89 1.23
CA ILE A 12 13.67 10.66 0.18
C ILE A 12 13.84 9.18 -0.19
N LEU A 13 13.34 8.25 0.64
CA LEU A 13 13.44 6.80 0.45
C LEU A 13 12.12 6.17 -0.05
N GLY A 14 11.28 6.95 -0.74
CA GLY A 14 10.09 6.43 -1.41
C GLY A 14 8.81 6.47 -0.58
N ALA A 15 8.74 7.21 0.53
CA ALA A 15 7.45 7.45 1.20
C ALA A 15 6.44 8.14 0.28
N ALA A 16 6.92 9.05 -0.58
CA ALA A 16 6.12 9.81 -1.55
C ALA A 16 5.89 9.10 -2.89
N GLU A 17 6.43 7.89 -3.10
CA GLU A 17 6.15 7.14 -4.31
C GLU A 17 4.68 6.68 -4.34
N TYR A 18 4.08 6.66 -5.53
CA TYR A 18 2.66 6.32 -5.72
C TYR A 18 2.46 4.94 -6.35
N ASP A 19 3.36 3.99 -6.06
CA ASP A 19 3.08 2.62 -6.45
C ASP A 19 1.95 2.03 -5.58
N ASN A 20 1.10 1.25 -6.23
CA ASN A 20 0.03 0.47 -5.61
C ASN A 20 0.22 -1.02 -5.97
N THR A 21 1.46 -1.50 -5.85
CA THR A 21 1.79 -2.91 -6.15
C THR A 21 2.67 -3.46 -5.04
N PHE A 22 2.24 -4.57 -4.44
CA PHE A 22 3.00 -5.24 -3.40
C PHE A 22 3.51 -6.61 -3.86
N GLY A 23 4.80 -6.86 -3.68
CA GLY A 23 5.44 -8.10 -4.09
C GLY A 23 6.91 -8.19 -3.66
N TRP A 24 7.62 -9.15 -4.24
CA TRP A 24 9.02 -9.40 -3.93
C TRP A 24 9.93 -8.23 -4.31
N ASP A 25 9.59 -7.51 -5.38
CA ASP A 25 10.32 -6.32 -5.83
C ASP A 25 9.91 -5.10 -5.00
N ASN A 26 8.60 -4.81 -4.96
CA ASN A 26 8.07 -3.63 -4.31
C ASN A 26 7.42 -3.89 -2.94
N LYS A 27 7.94 -3.21 -1.90
CA LYS A 27 7.53 -3.36 -0.49
C LYS A 27 6.89 -2.10 0.09
N HIS A 28 6.79 -1.02 -0.69
CA HIS A 28 6.41 0.29 -0.16
C HIS A 28 5.00 0.28 0.41
N VAL A 29 4.04 -0.35 -0.27
CA VAL A 29 2.66 -0.49 0.23
C VAL A 29 2.63 -1.15 1.61
N GLY A 30 3.30 -2.29 1.77
CA GLY A 30 3.34 -3.01 3.05
C GLY A 30 3.98 -2.17 4.17
N ALA A 31 5.06 -1.46 3.85
CA ALA A 31 5.70 -0.55 4.81
C ALA A 31 4.81 0.64 5.19
N ARG A 32 4.13 1.26 4.21
CA ARG A 32 3.18 2.37 4.44
C ARG A 32 2.03 1.91 5.34
N ILE A 33 1.45 0.74 5.08
CA ILE A 33 0.37 0.17 5.91
C ILE A 33 0.87 -0.05 7.35
N LEU A 34 2.05 -0.65 7.53
CA LEU A 34 2.61 -0.83 8.87
C LEU A 34 2.83 0.51 9.59
N LEU A 35 3.36 1.52 8.91
CA LEU A 35 3.60 2.85 9.48
C LEU A 35 2.32 3.65 9.72
N SER A 36 1.27 3.42 8.94
CA SER A 36 -0.06 3.99 9.18
C SER A 36 -0.61 3.57 10.54
N LYS A 37 -0.29 2.35 11.01
CA LYS A 37 -0.66 1.88 12.36
C LYS A 37 0.03 2.71 13.45
N GLU A 38 1.28 3.11 13.26
CA GLU A 38 1.99 3.99 14.20
C GLU A 38 1.34 5.39 14.25
N PHE A 39 0.87 5.89 13.11
CA PHE A 39 0.09 7.13 13.08
C PHE A 39 -1.28 7.00 13.78
N LEU A 40 -2.04 5.95 13.46
CA LEU A 40 -3.42 5.79 13.94
C LEU A 40 -3.50 5.35 15.41
N VAL A 41 -2.66 4.40 15.81
CA VAL A 41 -2.71 3.76 17.15
C VAL A 41 -1.78 4.48 18.12
N GLN A 42 -0.51 4.64 17.74
CA GLN A 42 0.51 5.27 18.60
C GLN A 42 0.52 6.80 18.50
N ARG A 43 -0.34 7.38 17.63
CA ARG A 43 -0.52 8.83 17.45
C ARG A 43 0.74 9.58 17.05
N VAL A 44 1.63 8.93 16.31
CA VAL A 44 2.87 9.54 15.79
C VAL A 44 2.55 10.42 14.58
N LYS A 45 2.21 11.69 14.84
CA LYS A 45 1.67 12.63 13.83
C LYS A 45 2.55 12.84 12.60
N SER A 46 3.87 12.75 12.73
CA SER A 46 4.80 12.92 11.59
C SER A 46 4.64 11.86 10.50
N LEU A 47 3.96 10.75 10.79
CA LEU A 47 3.73 9.65 9.85
C LEU A 47 2.38 9.72 9.11
N HIS A 48 1.70 10.87 9.13
CA HIS A 48 0.36 11.00 8.55
C HIS A 48 0.30 10.68 7.05
N ASP A 49 1.34 11.00 6.28
CA ASP A 49 1.41 10.74 4.84
C ASP A 49 1.31 9.25 4.52
N TYR A 50 1.93 8.39 5.36
CA TYR A 50 1.87 6.94 5.19
C TYR A 50 0.43 6.42 5.24
N LYS A 51 -0.41 7.00 6.10
CA LYS A 51 -1.86 6.70 6.13
C LYS A 51 -2.53 7.13 4.83
N GLY A 52 -2.24 8.32 4.33
CA GLY A 52 -2.79 8.80 3.05
C GLY A 52 -2.44 7.90 1.87
N HIS A 53 -1.19 7.44 1.79
CA HIS A 53 -0.77 6.50 0.74
C HIS A 53 -1.38 5.10 0.93
N SER A 54 -1.52 4.62 2.17
CA SER A 54 -2.22 3.36 2.45
C SER A 54 -3.68 3.40 2.05
N ASP A 55 -4.39 4.49 2.36
CA ASP A 55 -5.76 4.69 1.89
C ASP A 55 -5.84 4.70 0.37
N ASN A 56 -4.90 5.37 -0.31
CA ASN A 56 -4.85 5.40 -1.76
C ASN A 56 -4.71 3.98 -2.34
N PHE A 57 -3.83 3.16 -1.77
CA PHE A 57 -3.70 1.74 -2.17
C PHE A 57 -5.02 0.99 -2.00
N VAL A 58 -5.66 1.06 -0.82
CA VAL A 58 -6.93 0.38 -0.55
C VAL A 58 -8.03 0.87 -1.51
N CYS A 59 -8.17 2.18 -1.68
CA CYS A 59 -9.16 2.77 -2.58
C CYS A 59 -8.86 2.48 -4.06
N SER A 60 -7.61 2.22 -4.44
CA SER A 60 -7.28 1.80 -5.81
C SER A 60 -7.82 0.42 -6.16
N LEU A 61 -8.06 -0.41 -5.14
CA LEU A 61 -8.53 -1.79 -5.25
C LEU A 61 -10.05 -1.89 -5.20
N ILE A 62 -10.73 -1.03 -4.42
CA ILE A 62 -12.18 -1.14 -4.22
C ILE A 62 -12.93 -0.67 -5.48
N PRO A 63 -13.72 -1.56 -6.14
CA PRO A 63 -14.53 -1.16 -7.29
C PRO A 63 -15.50 -0.03 -6.93
N GLY A 64 -15.53 1.03 -7.74
CA GLY A 64 -16.42 2.18 -7.53
C GLY A 64 -15.88 3.26 -6.58
N ALA A 65 -14.72 3.07 -5.96
CA ALA A 65 -14.02 4.16 -5.30
C ALA A 65 -13.50 5.17 -6.33
N GLY A 66 -13.45 6.46 -5.98
CA GLY A 66 -13.07 7.54 -6.92
C GLY A 66 -11.66 7.41 -7.51
N SER A 67 -10.77 6.65 -6.88
CA SER A 67 -9.40 6.37 -7.34
C SER A 67 -9.19 4.90 -7.77
N SER A 68 -10.28 4.15 -7.98
CA SER A 68 -10.22 2.75 -8.37
C SER A 68 -9.50 2.58 -9.72
N SER A 69 -8.50 1.72 -9.76
CA SER A 69 -7.75 1.36 -10.98
C SER A 69 -7.53 -0.14 -11.13
N ALA A 70 -7.97 -0.93 -10.15
CA ALA A 70 -7.89 -2.39 -10.20
C ALA A 70 -8.75 -2.97 -11.33
N GLN A 71 -8.20 -3.99 -11.97
CA GLN A 71 -8.90 -4.79 -12.96
C GLN A 71 -9.32 -6.11 -12.32
N TYR A 72 -10.45 -6.65 -12.79
CA TYR A 72 -10.97 -7.91 -12.30
C TYR A 72 -11.33 -8.80 -13.48
N THR A 73 -11.09 -10.10 -13.33
CA THR A 73 -11.58 -11.11 -14.27
C THR A 73 -13.11 -11.16 -14.24
N PRO A 74 -13.78 -11.77 -15.25
CA PRO A 74 -15.24 -11.96 -15.22
C PRO A 74 -15.75 -12.71 -13.99
N GLY A 75 -14.91 -13.54 -13.36
CA GLY A 75 -15.23 -14.26 -12.11
C GLY A 75 -14.98 -13.44 -10.83
N GLY A 76 -14.59 -12.17 -10.92
CA GLY A 76 -14.33 -11.30 -9.77
C GLY A 76 -12.96 -11.47 -9.11
N LEU A 77 -12.05 -12.27 -9.69
CA LEU A 77 -10.66 -12.35 -9.23
C LEU A 77 -9.91 -11.07 -9.62
N LEU A 78 -9.19 -10.44 -8.67
CA LEU A 78 -8.28 -9.33 -8.94
C LEU A 78 -7.27 -9.74 -10.01
N PHE A 79 -7.09 -8.91 -11.03
CA PHE A 79 -6.12 -9.09 -12.09
C PHE A 79 -5.14 -7.92 -12.10
N LYS A 80 -3.87 -8.21 -11.80
CA LYS A 80 -2.79 -7.23 -11.73
C LYS A 80 -1.80 -7.38 -12.88
N MET A 81 -1.35 -8.61 -13.14
CA MET A 81 -0.41 -8.94 -14.23
C MET A 81 -0.64 -10.38 -14.70
N SER A 82 -0.27 -10.70 -15.94
CA SER A 82 -0.44 -12.05 -16.52
C SER A 82 0.37 -13.12 -15.78
N ASP A 83 1.59 -12.77 -15.38
CA ASP A 83 2.54 -13.73 -14.83
C ASP A 83 2.32 -13.86 -13.32
N SER A 84 1.99 -15.07 -12.87
CA SER A 84 1.79 -15.39 -11.46
C SER A 84 0.80 -14.46 -10.74
N ASN A 85 -0.32 -14.09 -11.40
CA ASN A 85 -1.31 -13.16 -10.86
C ASN A 85 -1.75 -13.48 -9.42
N MET A 86 -1.83 -14.77 -9.06
CA MET A 86 -2.18 -15.23 -7.72
C MET A 86 -1.24 -14.74 -6.62
N GLN A 87 0.02 -14.42 -6.93
CA GLN A 87 0.92 -13.76 -5.97
C GLN A 87 0.40 -12.38 -5.59
N TYR A 88 -0.05 -11.59 -6.56
CA TYR A 88 -0.64 -10.28 -6.30
C TYR A 88 -2.01 -10.39 -5.63
N VAL A 89 -2.85 -11.35 -6.04
CA VAL A 89 -4.14 -11.59 -5.38
C VAL A 89 -3.93 -11.88 -3.89
N THR A 90 -3.10 -12.87 -3.58
CA THR A 90 -2.89 -13.31 -2.19
C THR A 90 -2.19 -12.24 -1.35
N SER A 91 -1.18 -11.57 -1.91
CA SER A 91 -0.45 -10.52 -1.19
C SER A 91 -1.31 -9.29 -0.94
N THR A 92 -2.13 -8.87 -1.92
CA THR A 92 -3.11 -7.81 -1.74
C THR A 92 -4.17 -8.20 -0.71
N SER A 93 -4.72 -9.42 -0.77
CA SER A 93 -5.68 -9.90 0.23
C SER A 93 -5.11 -9.96 1.64
N PHE A 94 -3.81 -10.19 1.81
CA PHE A 94 -3.15 -10.16 3.12
C PHE A 94 -3.01 -8.73 3.68
N LEU A 95 -2.87 -7.73 2.82
CA LEU A 95 -2.67 -6.33 3.22
C LEU A 95 -3.98 -5.56 3.49
N LEU A 96 -5.12 -6.06 3.01
CA LEU A 96 -6.46 -5.54 3.29
C LEU A 96 -6.96 -6.02 4.66
#